data_AF-A0A0F2NQR1-F1
#
_entry.id   AF-A0A0F2NQR1-F1
#
_cell.length_a   1.000
_cell.length_b   1.000
_cell.length_c   1.000
_cell.angle_alpha   90.00
_cell.angle_beta   90.00
_cell.angle_gamma   90.00
#
_symmetry.space_group_name_H-M   'P 1'
#
loop_
_entity.id
_entity.type
_entity.pdbx_description
1 polymer ?
#
loop_
_entity_poly.entity_id
_entity_poly.type
_entity_poly.pdbx_seq_one_letter_code
_entity_poly.pdbx_strand_id
1 'polypeptide(L)'
;MEKLTKKEVQERFSQNEKKWSPILMKAGWTVLPSVILERQQALGLDALDINILLHLAKYWWYSDNPPRPSKQAIAECIGVDKSTVRRRIAQMEKDGLISRQARYDKKYGQQSNSYLFDGLIKSAMPFAKEFIEAREQQKNDASERRTRKRPLNNSKEE
;
A
#
# COMPACT_ATOMS: atom_id res chain seq x y z
N MET A 1 11.69 -13.58 6.39
CA MET A 1 10.47 -13.42 5.58
C MET A 1 10.66 -14.16 4.29
N GLU A 2 9.86 -15.20 4.07
CA GLU A 2 9.86 -15.98 2.84
C GLU A 2 9.44 -15.09 1.66
N LYS A 3 10.23 -15.07 0.59
CA LYS A 3 9.94 -14.26 -0.60
C LYS A 3 8.96 -15.03 -1.48
N LEU A 4 7.95 -14.34 -2.00
CA LEU A 4 7.03 -14.91 -2.99
C LEU A 4 7.81 -15.44 -4.19
N THR A 5 7.47 -16.64 -4.63
CA THR A 5 8.03 -17.25 -5.84
C THR A 5 7.51 -16.51 -7.08
N LYS A 6 8.27 -16.56 -8.18
CA LYS A 6 7.83 -15.98 -9.47
C LYS A 6 6.47 -16.53 -9.92
N LYS A 7 6.21 -17.82 -9.65
CA LYS A 7 4.94 -18.48 -9.99
C LYS A 7 3.77 -17.89 -9.23
N GLU A 8 3.89 -17.68 -7.92
CA GLU A 8 2.83 -17.10 -7.10
C GLU A 8 2.55 -15.64 -7.46
N VAL A 9 3.60 -14.86 -7.79
CA VAL A 9 3.42 -13.48 -8.26
C VAL A 9 2.65 -13.46 -9.57
N GLN A 10 3.01 -14.33 -10.53
CA GLN A 10 2.32 -14.45 -11.81
C GLN A 10 0.86 -14.88 -11.64
N GLU A 11 0.60 -15.82 -10.75
CA GLU A 11 -0.75 -16.27 -10.43
C GLU A 11 -1.59 -15.14 -9.85
N ARG A 12 -1.07 -14.39 -8.87
CA ARG A 12 -1.76 -13.22 -8.31
C ARG A 12 -2.06 -12.16 -9.37
N PHE A 13 -1.10 -11.91 -10.27
CA PHE A 13 -1.31 -10.98 -11.37
C PHE A 13 -2.44 -11.43 -12.31
N SER A 14 -2.44 -12.72 -12.69
CA SER A 14 -3.52 -13.29 -13.52
C SER A 14 -4.88 -13.22 -12.84
N GLN A 15 -4.96 -13.45 -11.53
CA GLN A 15 -6.21 -13.29 -10.78
C GLN A 15 -6.71 -11.83 -10.78
N ASN A 16 -5.78 -10.86 -10.69
CA ASN A 16 -6.15 -9.44 -10.80
C ASN A 16 -6.67 -9.08 -12.20
N GLU A 17 -6.08 -9.62 -13.28
CA GLU A 17 -6.60 -9.45 -14.63
C GLU A 17 -7.99 -10.05 -14.82
N LYS A 18 -8.26 -11.21 -14.21
CA LYS A 18 -9.61 -11.80 -14.22
C LYS A 18 -10.62 -10.91 -13.49
N LYS A 19 -10.21 -10.28 -12.38
CA LYS A 19 -11.06 -9.40 -11.59
C LYS A 19 -11.35 -8.05 -12.28
N TRP A 20 -10.32 -7.43 -12.85
CA TRP A 20 -10.38 -6.04 -13.34
C TRP A 20 -10.29 -5.90 -14.86
N SER A 21 -10.24 -7.01 -15.60
CA SER A 21 -9.92 -7.08 -17.04
C SER A 21 -8.44 -6.77 -17.37
N PRO A 22 -7.89 -7.39 -18.42
CA PRO A 22 -6.55 -7.08 -18.90
C PRO A 22 -6.38 -5.61 -19.36
N ILE A 23 -7.44 -4.99 -19.89
CA ILE A 23 -7.38 -3.61 -20.40
C ILE A 23 -7.12 -2.62 -19.26
N LEU A 24 -7.85 -2.72 -18.16
CA LEU A 24 -7.63 -1.84 -17.00
C LEU A 24 -6.28 -2.10 -16.36
N MET A 25 -5.88 -3.36 -16.21
CA MET A 25 -4.56 -3.70 -15.65
C MET A 25 -3.41 -3.16 -16.51
N LYS A 26 -3.55 -3.18 -17.84
CA LYS A 26 -2.58 -2.61 -18.79
C LYS A 26 -2.53 -1.08 -18.75
N ALA A 27 -3.65 -0.41 -18.49
CA ALA A 27 -3.70 1.05 -18.35
C ALA A 27 -2.92 1.55 -17.12
N GLY A 28 -2.70 0.68 -16.15
CA GLY A 28 -1.87 0.93 -14.98
C GLY A 28 -2.62 0.69 -13.68
N TRP A 29 -1.88 0.36 -12.64
CA TRP A 29 -2.40 0.09 -11.31
C TRP A 29 -1.45 0.63 -10.26
N THR A 30 -1.96 0.85 -9.05
CA THR A 30 -1.16 1.39 -7.94
C THR A 30 -1.10 0.36 -6.83
N VAL A 31 0.11 0.03 -6.38
CA VAL A 31 0.32 -0.82 -5.20
C VAL A 31 0.23 0.06 -3.96
N LEU A 32 -0.66 -0.29 -3.03
CA LEU A 32 -0.62 0.24 -1.67
C LEU A 32 -0.86 -0.91 -0.69
N PRO A 33 0.03 -1.14 0.30
CA PRO A 33 -0.20 -2.13 1.33
C PRO A 33 -1.53 -1.90 2.05
N SER A 34 -2.39 -2.93 2.09
CA SER A 34 -3.74 -2.80 2.68
C SER A 34 -3.72 -2.39 4.15
N VAL A 35 -2.66 -2.75 4.88
CA VAL A 35 -2.46 -2.34 6.27
C VAL A 35 -2.51 -0.83 6.46
N ILE A 36 -2.06 -0.04 5.47
CA ILE A 36 -2.11 1.44 5.54
C ILE A 36 -3.57 1.92 5.48
N LEU A 37 -4.39 1.31 4.62
CA LEU A 37 -5.83 1.62 4.52
C LEU A 37 -6.58 1.19 5.78
N GLU A 38 -6.29 -0.01 6.27
CA GLU A 38 -6.94 -0.61 7.44
C GLU A 38 -6.54 0.07 8.76
N ARG A 39 -5.34 0.67 8.82
CA ARG A 39 -4.81 1.39 10.00
C ARG A 39 -4.65 2.89 9.77
N GLN A 40 -5.35 3.46 8.79
CA GLN A 40 -5.22 4.89 8.46
C GLN A 40 -5.44 5.80 9.67
N GLN A 41 -6.46 5.52 10.48
CA GLN A 41 -6.76 6.32 11.68
C GLN A 41 -5.67 6.19 12.73
N ALA A 42 -5.15 4.99 12.95
CA ALA A 42 -4.05 4.74 13.88
C ALA A 42 -2.73 5.39 13.43
N LEU A 43 -2.55 5.56 12.12
CA LEU A 43 -1.45 6.29 11.52
C LEU A 43 -1.67 7.82 11.51
N GLY A 44 -2.81 8.32 11.99
CA GLY A 44 -3.16 9.74 11.96
C GLY A 44 -3.53 10.27 10.56
N LEU A 45 -3.77 9.38 9.60
CA LEU A 45 -4.12 9.72 8.22
C LEU A 45 -5.64 9.91 8.09
N ASP A 46 -6.04 11.01 7.45
CA ASP A 46 -7.43 11.21 7.03
C ASP A 46 -7.69 10.70 5.60
N ALA A 47 -8.94 10.79 5.17
CA ALA A 47 -9.35 10.35 3.83
C ALA A 47 -8.61 11.08 2.70
N LEU A 48 -8.29 12.38 2.88
CA LEU A 48 -7.54 13.15 1.89
C LEU A 48 -6.07 12.75 1.86
N ASP A 49 -5.47 12.45 3.01
CA ASP A 49 -4.10 11.96 3.07
C ASP A 49 -3.97 10.64 2.32
N ILE A 50 -4.89 9.69 2.55
CA ILE A 50 -4.91 8.42 1.82
C ILE A 50 -5.03 8.65 0.31
N ASN A 51 -5.91 9.55 -0.12
CA ASN A 51 -6.07 9.85 -1.55
C ASN A 51 -4.80 10.50 -2.13
N ILE A 52 -4.18 11.43 -1.41
CA ILE A 52 -2.89 12.02 -1.80
C ILE A 52 -1.80 10.95 -1.89
N LEU A 53 -1.72 10.04 -0.91
CA LEU A 53 -0.75 8.93 -0.90
C LEU A 53 -0.94 7.99 -2.09
N LEU A 54 -2.19 7.68 -2.48
CA LEU A 54 -2.47 6.90 -3.69
C LEU A 54 -1.96 7.60 -4.95
N HIS A 55 -2.20 8.90 -5.06
CA HIS A 55 -1.68 9.69 -6.18
C HIS A 55 -0.15 9.73 -6.19
N LEU A 56 0.50 9.88 -5.03
CA LEU A 56 1.95 9.85 -4.94
C LEU A 56 2.50 8.45 -5.31
N ALA A 57 1.92 7.38 -4.76
CA ALA A 57 2.31 6.00 -5.03
C ALA A 57 2.15 5.62 -6.51
N LYS A 58 1.14 6.16 -7.22
CA LYS A 58 0.97 5.98 -8.66
C LYS A 58 2.19 6.42 -9.48
N TYR A 59 2.95 7.42 -9.02
CA TYR A 59 4.16 7.90 -9.69
C TYR A 59 5.44 7.21 -9.20
N TRP A 60 5.36 6.30 -8.23
CA TRP A 60 6.50 5.61 -7.63
C TRP A 60 6.70 4.22 -8.26
N TRP A 61 7.24 4.19 -9.47
CA TRP A 61 7.39 2.95 -10.26
C TRP A 61 8.61 2.11 -9.89
N TYR A 62 9.69 2.76 -9.44
CA TYR A 62 10.92 2.10 -9.02
C TYR A 62 11.36 2.64 -7.67
N SER A 63 11.93 1.80 -6.82
CA SER A 63 12.37 2.19 -5.47
C SER A 63 13.39 3.33 -5.48
N ASP A 64 14.20 3.42 -6.53
CA ASP A 64 15.23 4.44 -6.75
C ASP A 64 14.71 5.71 -7.46
N ASN A 65 13.46 5.72 -7.93
CA ASN A 65 12.86 6.87 -8.60
C ASN A 65 11.64 7.39 -7.82
N PRO A 66 11.84 8.26 -6.81
CA PRO A 66 10.76 8.77 -5.99
C PRO A 66 9.77 9.60 -6.81
N PRO A 67 8.46 9.55 -6.47
CA PRO A 67 7.41 10.23 -7.23
C PRO A 67 7.60 11.74 -7.23
N ARG A 68 7.32 12.36 -8.38
CA ARG A 68 7.47 13.81 -8.63
C ARG A 68 6.22 14.52 -9.18
N PRO A 69 4.99 14.13 -8.81
CA PRO A 69 3.82 14.87 -9.28
C PRO A 69 3.79 16.29 -8.69
N SER A 70 3.28 17.23 -9.47
CA SER A 70 3.01 18.57 -8.97
C SER A 70 1.82 18.52 -8.00
N LYS A 71 1.82 19.41 -7.00
CA LYS A 71 0.67 19.52 -6.08
C LYS A 71 -0.61 19.92 -6.81
N GLN A 72 -0.48 20.66 -7.91
CA GLN A 72 -1.58 21.08 -8.76
C GLN A 72 -2.26 19.87 -9.43
N ALA A 73 -1.47 18.98 -10.04
CA ALA A 73 -2.00 17.79 -10.71
C ALA A 73 -2.74 16.86 -9.73
N ILE A 74 -2.22 16.72 -8.50
CA ILE A 74 -2.91 15.97 -7.43
C ILE A 74 -4.24 16.65 -7.08
N ALA A 75 -4.21 17.97 -6.86
CA ALA A 75 -5.38 18.75 -6.46
C ALA A 75 -6.50 18.69 -7.52
N GLU A 76 -6.15 18.86 -8.80
CA GLU A 76 -7.08 18.74 -9.94
C GLU A 76 -7.70 17.36 -10.03
N CYS A 77 -6.91 16.30 -9.83
CA CYS A 77 -7.43 14.93 -9.91
C CYS A 77 -8.33 14.57 -8.72
N ILE A 78 -8.05 15.10 -7.52
CA ILE A 78 -8.87 14.89 -6.32
C ILE A 78 -10.11 15.81 -6.31
N GLY A 79 -10.06 16.95 -6.99
CA GLY A 79 -11.13 17.96 -6.99
C GLY A 79 -11.10 18.89 -5.76
N VAL A 80 -9.90 19.25 -5.29
CA VAL A 80 -9.72 20.16 -4.14
C VAL A 80 -8.78 21.30 -4.48
N ASP A 81 -8.74 22.33 -3.64
CA ASP A 81 -7.77 23.41 -3.79
C ASP A 81 -6.32 22.94 -3.56
N LYS A 82 -5.38 23.52 -4.31
CA LYS A 82 -3.95 23.24 -4.20
C LYS A 82 -3.41 23.48 -2.79
N SER A 83 -3.94 24.49 -2.08
CA SER A 83 -3.53 24.78 -0.71
C SER A 83 -3.91 23.67 0.27
N THR A 84 -5.02 22.97 0.02
CA THR A 84 -5.44 21.78 0.79
C THR A 84 -4.40 20.68 0.66
N VAL A 85 -4.04 20.29 -0.57
CA VAL A 85 -2.98 19.29 -0.82
C VAL A 85 -1.66 19.72 -0.19
N ARG A 86 -1.29 21.00 -0.31
CA ARG A 86 -0.08 21.55 0.31
C ARG A 86 -0.08 21.40 1.83
N ARG A 87 -1.19 21.75 2.50
CA ARG A 87 -1.35 21.63 3.96
C ARG A 87 -1.30 20.18 4.41
N ARG A 88 -2.04 19.27 3.76
CA ARG A 88 -2.05 17.84 4.09
C ARG A 88 -0.65 17.23 3.96
N ILE A 89 0.06 17.53 2.88
CA ILE A 89 1.46 17.09 2.70
C ILE A 89 2.37 17.63 3.80
N ALA A 90 2.23 18.91 4.18
CA ALA A 90 3.03 19.49 5.25
C ALA A 90 2.73 18.84 6.61
N GLN A 91 1.47 18.48 6.86
CA GLN A 91 1.06 17.79 8.07
C GLN A 91 1.64 16.37 8.12
N MET A 92 1.49 15.57 7.05
CA MET A 92 2.11 14.24 6.98
C MET A 92 3.65 14.27 7.11
N GLU A 93 4.30 15.35 6.67
CA GLU A 93 5.74 15.54 6.88
C GLU A 93 6.08 15.88 8.33
N LYS A 94 5.27 16.75 8.97
CA LYS A 94 5.40 17.05 10.41
C LYS A 94 5.20 15.80 11.27
N ASP A 95 4.28 14.93 10.87
CA ASP A 95 3.99 13.66 11.54
C ASP A 95 5.04 12.57 11.21
N GLY A 96 6.04 12.91 10.39
CA GLY A 96 7.15 12.03 10.04
C GLY A 96 6.74 10.86 9.14
N LEU A 97 5.59 10.92 8.46
CA LEU A 97 5.10 9.88 7.57
C LEU A 97 5.69 9.99 6.17
N ILE A 98 5.88 11.22 5.67
CA ILE A 98 6.53 11.47 4.38
C ILE A 98 7.64 12.50 4.53
N SER A 99 8.57 12.53 3.57
CA SER A 99 9.56 13.61 3.49
C SER A 99 9.66 14.18 2.08
N ARG A 100 9.97 15.48 1.97
CA ARG A 100 10.12 16.15 0.68
C ARG A 100 11.58 16.43 0.38
N GLN A 101 12.03 16.00 -0.78
CA GLN A 101 13.31 16.41 -1.34
C GLN A 101 13.06 17.51 -2.36
N ALA A 102 13.47 18.74 -2.00
CA ALA A 102 13.44 19.86 -2.93
C ALA A 102 14.38 19.56 -4.09
N ARG A 103 13.95 19.91 -5.30
CA ARG A 103 14.76 19.76 -6.50
C ARG A 103 14.96 21.10 -7.16
N TYR A 104 16.19 21.37 -7.54
CA TYR A 104 16.58 22.59 -8.24
C TYR A 104 17.27 22.21 -9.53
N ASP A 105 16.80 22.79 -10.62
CA ASP A 105 17.42 22.71 -11.93
C ASP A 105 18.17 24.03 -12.20
N LYS A 106 19.41 23.94 -12.69
CA LYS A 106 20.25 25.12 -12.94
C LYS A 106 19.66 26.05 -14.02
N LYS A 107 18.87 25.51 -14.95
CA LYS A 107 18.27 26.24 -16.07
C LYS A 107 16.82 26.64 -15.81
N TYR A 108 16.05 25.80 -15.12
CA TYR A 108 14.60 26.00 -14.94
C TYR A 108 14.20 26.35 -13.50
N GLY A 109 15.15 26.49 -12.58
CA GLY A 109 14.88 26.85 -11.19
C GLY A 109 14.24 25.74 -10.37
N GLN A 110 13.36 26.09 -9.42
CA GLN A 110 12.74 25.13 -8.52
C GLN A 110 11.80 24.18 -9.27
N GLN A 111 12.04 22.88 -9.12
CA GLN A 111 11.24 21.81 -9.73
C GLN A 111 10.26 21.21 -8.73
N SER A 112 9.33 20.40 -9.23
CA SER A 112 8.48 19.57 -8.37
C SER A 112 9.33 18.72 -7.41
N ASN A 113 8.97 18.78 -6.13
CA ASN A 113 9.63 18.00 -5.08
C ASN A 113 9.47 16.50 -5.34
N SER A 114 10.47 15.74 -4.93
CA SER A 114 10.36 14.30 -4.74
C SER A 114 9.81 14.00 -3.35
N TYR A 115 9.04 12.92 -3.21
CA TYR A 115 8.47 12.49 -1.93
C TYR A 115 9.00 11.11 -1.54
N LEU A 116 9.41 10.95 -0.28
CA LEU A 116 9.81 9.65 0.28
C LEU A 116 8.80 9.18 1.32
N PHE A 117 8.64 7.85 1.43
CA PHE A 117 7.66 7.20 2.30
C PHE A 117 8.29 6.39 3.44
N ASP A 118 9.59 6.53 3.71
CA ASP A 118 10.30 5.73 4.72
C ASP A 118 9.62 5.80 6.09
N GLY A 119 9.15 6.99 6.45
CA GLY A 119 8.41 7.24 7.68
C GLY A 119 7.08 6.49 7.77
N LEU A 120 6.29 6.51 6.70
CA LEU A 120 5.03 5.78 6.58
C LEU A 120 5.28 4.28 6.64
N ILE A 121 6.28 3.78 5.92
CA ILE A 121 6.65 2.35 5.93
C ILE A 121 7.05 1.93 7.34
N LYS A 122 7.91 2.72 8.01
CA LYS A 122 8.34 2.46 9.38
C LYS A 122 7.15 2.43 10.35
N SER A 123 6.22 3.38 10.21
CA SER A 123 5.05 3.49 11.08
C SER A 123 4.02 2.38 10.82
N ALA A 124 3.90 1.90 9.59
CA ALA A 124 2.98 0.82 9.22
C ALA A 124 3.54 -0.59 9.52
N MET A 125 4.85 -0.74 9.67
CA MET A 125 5.51 -2.04 9.84
C MET A 125 5.02 -2.84 11.06
N PRO A 126 4.81 -2.27 12.27
CA PRO A 126 4.31 -3.02 13.41
C PRO A 126 2.93 -3.62 13.13
N PHE A 127 2.01 -2.83 12.59
CA PHE A 127 0.67 -3.30 12.23
C PHE A 127 0.69 -4.40 11.17
N ALA A 128 1.65 -4.35 10.24
CA ALA A 128 1.79 -5.39 9.23
C ALA A 128 2.18 -6.73 9.86
N LYS A 129 3.06 -6.72 10.86
CA LYS A 129 3.46 -7.93 11.60
C LYS A 129 2.28 -8.51 12.37
N GLU A 130 1.54 -7.68 13.12
CA GLU A 130 0.34 -8.09 13.84
C GLU A 130 -0.70 -8.74 12.92
N PHE A 131 -0.92 -8.20 11.72
CA PHE A 131 -1.84 -8.78 10.75
C PHE A 131 -1.37 -10.11 10.17
N ILE A 132 -0.07 -10.30 9.99
CA ILE A 132 0.48 -11.58 9.54
C ILE A 132 0.27 -12.62 10.64
N GLU A 133 0.63 -12.31 11.88
CA GLU A 133 0.48 -13.19 13.04
C GLU A 133 -0.99 -13.56 13.26
N ALA A 134 -1.91 -12.59 13.24
CA ALA A 134 -3.34 -12.85 13.38
C ALA A 134 -3.89 -13.75 12.26
N ARG A 135 -3.42 -13.59 11.02
CA ARG A 135 -3.81 -14.45 9.89
C ARG A 135 -3.27 -15.86 10.03
N GLU A 136 -2.07 -16.03 10.57
CA GLU A 136 -1.47 -17.35 10.83
C GLU A 136 -2.22 -18.08 11.94
N GLN A 137 -2.53 -17.40 13.03
CA GLN A 137 -3.35 -17.95 14.13
C GLN A 137 -4.73 -18.39 13.62
N GLN A 138 -5.42 -17.55 12.84
CA GLN A 138 -6.72 -17.91 12.26
C GLN A 138 -6.65 -19.14 11.34
N LYS A 139 -5.56 -19.30 10.58
CA LYS A 139 -5.36 -20.49 9.74
C LYS A 139 -5.13 -21.75 10.58
N ASN A 140 -4.36 -21.64 11.66
CA ASN A 140 -4.10 -22.75 12.59
C ASN A 140 -5.38 -23.16 13.32
N ASP A 141 -6.14 -22.22 13.85
CA ASP A 141 -7.43 -22.49 14.48
C ASP A 141 -8.41 -23.15 13.50
N ALA A 142 -8.44 -22.70 12.25
CA ALA A 142 -9.28 -23.29 11.22
C ALA A 142 -8.84 -24.71 10.85
N SER A 143 -7.54 -25.01 10.83
CA SER A 143 -7.03 -26.35 10.57
C SER A 143 -7.32 -27.29 11.73
N GLU A 144 -7.14 -26.84 12.98
CA GLU A 144 -7.51 -27.59 14.18
C GLU A 144 -9.00 -27.88 14.27
N ARG A 145 -9.87 -26.91 13.93
CA ARG A 145 -11.32 -27.15 13.88
C ARG A 145 -11.67 -28.20 12.83
N ARG A 146 -10.98 -28.22 11.69
CA ARG A 146 -11.19 -29.23 10.63
C ARG A 146 -10.71 -30.61 11.07
N THR A 147 -9.60 -30.71 11.78
CA THR A 147 -9.10 -32.00 12.29
C THR A 147 -10.00 -32.55 13.40
N ARG A 148 -10.48 -31.71 14.32
CA ARG A 148 -11.43 -32.13 15.39
C ARG A 148 -12.79 -32.59 14.86
N LYS A 149 -13.24 -32.08 13.71
CA LYS A 149 -14.51 -32.48 13.06
C LYS A 149 -14.39 -33.72 12.16
N ARG A 150 -13.21 -34.30 11.97
CA ARG A 150 -13.10 -35.59 11.28
C ARG A 150 -13.72 -36.68 12.18
N PRO A 151 -14.74 -37.43 11.72
CA PRO A 151 -15.21 -38.58 12.46
C PRO A 151 -14.05 -39.56 12.62
N LEU A 152 -13.88 -40.10 13.83
CA LEU A 152 -13.08 -41.30 14.07
C LEU A 152 -13.75 -42.42 13.29
N ASN A 153 -13.29 -42.67 12.06
CA ASN A 153 -13.65 -43.90 11.38
C ASN A 153 -12.92 -45.00 12.15
N ASN A 154 -13.65 -45.66 13.07
CA ASN A 154 -13.13 -46.76 13.83
C ASN A 154 -12.65 -47.85 12.87
N SER A 155 -11.44 -48.28 13.17
CA SER A 155 -10.73 -49.48 12.72
C SER A 155 -11.61 -50.70 12.45
N LYS A 156 -11.26 -51.39 11.35
CA LYS A 156 -11.15 -52.85 11.23
C LYS A 156 -12.38 -53.69 11.66
N GLU A 157 -13.08 -54.20 10.67
CA GLU A 157 -13.72 -55.53 10.70
C GLU A 157 -13.18 -56.21 9.43
N GLU A 158 -12.12 -57.03 9.52
CA GLU A 158 -12.17 -58.51 9.71
C GLU A 158 -13.20 -59.20 8.81
#